data_AF-A0A654T9C3-F1
#
_entry.id   AF-A0A654T9C3-F1
#
_cell.length_a   1.000
_cell.length_b   1.000
_cell.length_c   1.000
_cell.angle_alpha   90.00
_cell.angle_beta   90.00
_cell.angle_gamma   90.00
#
_symmetry.space_group_name_H-M   'P 1'
#
loop_
_entity.id
_entity.type
_entity.pdbx_description
1 polymer ?
#
loop_
_entity_poly.entity_id
_entity_poly.type
_entity_poly.pdbx_seq_one_letter_code
_entity_poly.pdbx_strand_id
1 'polypeptide(L)' 'MHASRLDGSPLRYNQLDPYLPDLLMCRAEVAPILLGAIADAWR' A
#
# COMPACT_ATOMS: atom_id res chain seq x y z
N MET A 1 -1.16 -11.38 6.49
CA MET A 1 -1.54 -9.96 6.64
C MET A 1 -0.62 -9.14 5.74
N HIS A 2 -1.15 -8.21 4.94
CA HIS A 2 -0.37 -7.34 4.04
C HIS A 2 -0.52 -5.88 4.45
N ALA A 3 0.59 -5.15 4.45
CA ALA A 3 0.65 -3.72 4.67
C ALA A 3 1.75 -3.11 3.80
N SER A 4 1.39 -2.16 2.93
CA SER A 4 2.32 -1.50 2.01
C SER A 4 1.84 -0.09 1.67
N ARG A 5 2.66 0.63 0.91
CA ARG A 5 2.24 1.80 0.14
C ARG A 5 1.36 1.35 -1.06
N LEU A 6 0.66 2.27 -1.72
CA LEU A 6 -0.18 1.96 -2.89
C LEU A 6 0.64 1.53 -4.12
N ASP A 7 1.93 1.85 -4.17
CA ASP A 7 2.88 1.37 -5.18
C ASP A 7 3.46 -0.02 -4.84
N GLY A 8 3.07 -0.62 -3.72
CA GLY A 8 3.56 -1.90 -3.23
C GLY A 8 4.86 -1.84 -2.43
N SER A 9 5.50 -0.67 -2.29
CA SER A 9 6.70 -0.53 -1.47
C SER A 9 6.40 -0.73 0.03
N PRO A 10 7.37 -1.22 0.83
CA PRO A 10 7.15 -1.48 2.25
C PRO A 10 6.97 -0.18 3.06
N LEU A 11 6.28 -0.28 4.20
CA LEU A 11 6.14 0.84 5.13
C LEU A 11 7.49 1.17 5.79
N ARG A 12 7.80 2.47 5.87
CA ARG A 12 8.98 2.98 6.57
C ARG A 12 8.57 3.62 7.88
N TYR A 13 9.05 3.07 8.98
CA TYR A 13 8.80 3.56 10.33
C TYR A 13 9.89 4.53 10.79
N ASN A 14 9.65 5.21 11.92
CA ASN A 14 10.60 6.12 12.56
C ASN A 14 11.09 7.27 11.67
N GLN A 15 10.19 7.76 10.82
CA GLN A 15 10.43 8.95 10.01
C GLN A 15 10.02 10.20 10.78
N LEU A 16 10.74 11.31 10.56
CA LEU A 16 10.43 12.61 11.17
C LEU A 16 9.03 13.09 10.81
N ASP A 17 8.63 12.85 9.55
CA ASP A 17 7.27 13.06 9.06
C ASP A 17 6.53 11.71 9.04
N PRO A 18 5.50 11.51 9.89
CA PRO A 18 4.73 10.27 9.94
C PRO A 18 3.58 10.22 8.93
N TYR A 19 3.37 11.25 8.09
CA TYR A 19 2.25 11.31 7.17
C TYR A 19 2.29 10.18 6.13
N LEU A 20 1.19 9.42 6.03
CA LEU A 20 1.10 8.17 5.26
C LEU A 20 -0.26 8.07 4.54
N PRO A 21 -0.52 8.88 3.50
CA PRO A 21 -1.83 9.00 2.85
C PRO A 21 -2.21 7.82 1.95
N ASP A 22 -1.26 6.94 1.65
CA ASP A 22 -1.30 5.87 0.66
C ASP A 22 -1.04 4.50 1.31
N LEU A 23 -1.50 4.33 2.56
CA LEU A 23 -1.47 3.05 3.25
C LEU A 23 -2.52 2.08 2.67
N LEU A 24 -2.06 0.89 2.27
CA LEU A 24 -2.91 -0.26 1.99
C LEU A 24 -2.75 -1.33 3.06
N MET A 25 -3.84 -1.74 3.70
CA MET A 25 -3.87 -2.87 4.64
C MET A 25 -4.97 -3.86 4.25
N CYS A 26 -4.61 -5.13 4.08
CA CYS A 26 -5.57 -6.16 3.68
C CYS A 26 -5.11 -7.59 4.04
N ARG A 27 -5.95 -8.58 3.69
CA ARG A 27 -5.55 -10.00 3.68
C ARG A 27 -4.45 -10.21 2.62
N ALA A 28 -3.45 -11.04 2.92
CA ALA A 28 -2.28 -11.15 2.05
C ALA A 28 -2.63 -11.70 0.66
N GLU A 29 -3.59 -12.60 0.62
CA GLU A 29 -4.12 -13.23 -0.58
C GLU A 29 -4.85 -12.26 -1.54
N VAL A 30 -5.34 -11.11 -1.06
CA VAL A 30 -6.02 -10.11 -1.92
C VAL A 30 -5.11 -8.94 -2.31
N ALA A 31 -3.90 -8.83 -1.75
CA ALA A 31 -3.00 -7.71 -2.00
C ALA A 31 -2.65 -7.51 -3.49
N PRO A 32 -2.32 -8.56 -4.28
CA PRO A 32 -2.02 -8.38 -5.70
C PRO A 32 -3.20 -7.84 -6.51
N ILE A 33 -4.43 -8.25 -6.15
CA ILE A 33 -5.66 -7.81 -6.81
C ILE A 33 -5.90 -6.32 -6.54
N LEU A 34 -5.79 -5.91 -5.28
CA LEU A 34 -6.00 -4.52 -4.87
C LEU A 34 -4.95 -3.59 -5.48
N LEU A 35 -3.66 -3.94 -5.39
CA LEU A 35 -2.57 -3.13 -5.96
C LEU A 35 -2.72 -2.97 -7.48
N GLY A 36 -3.11 -4.04 -8.19
CA GLY A 36 -3.39 -3.97 -9.62
C GLY A 36 -4.56 -3.03 -9.94
N ALA A 37 -5.70 -3.20 -9.24
CA ALA A 37 -6.87 -2.36 -9.44
C ALA A 37 -6.61 -0.87 -9.13
N ILE A 38 -5.80 -0.57 -8.11
CA ILE A 38 -5.39 0.80 -7.77
C ILE A 38 -4.52 1.39 -8.87
N ALA A 39 -3.52 0.63 -9.35
CA ALA A 39 -2.66 1.07 -10.44
C ALA A 39 -3.44 1.35 -11.74
N ASP A 40 -4.41 0.50 -12.05
CA ASP A 40 -5.29 0.66 -13.22
C ASP A 40 -6.21 1.90 -13.09
N ALA A 41 -6.74 2.16 -11.89
CA ALA A 41 -7.61 3.31 -11.64
C ALA A 41 -6.87 4.67 -11.68
N TRP A 42 -5.54 4.65 -11.58
CA TRP A 42 -4.68 5.84 -11.61
C TRP A 42 -4.09 6.12 -12.99
N ARG A 43 -4.40 5.29 -13.98
CA ARG A 43 -4.10 5.51 -15.39
C ARG A 43 -5.11 6.47 -16.02
#